data_AF-A0A7C0ZXQ3-F1
#
_entry.id   AF-A0A7C0ZXQ3-F1
#
_cell.length_a   1.000
_cell.length_b   1.000
_cell.length_c   1.000
_cell.angle_alpha   90.00
_cell.angle_beta   90.00
_cell.angle_gamma   90.00
#
_symmetry.space_group_name_H-M   'P 1'
#
loop_
_entity.id
_entity.type
_entity.pdbx_description
1 polymer ?
#
loop_
_entity_poly.entity_id
_entity_poly.type
_entity_poly.pdbx_seq_one_letter_code
_entity_poly.pdbx_strand_id
1 'polypeptide(L)'
;MVFQKIKRFLISPRTVISLIIITLIACVIGFLVPQITDKSPSYFELWKEKNIYTFRIVDRLQLNRVYTSVWFLSLVVLITVSLGYSLCLQVKKNIRQGREHKARKKKHKPFSGPDRIMKIFKKRRYRLSGVYSDDQKLIFTKNSIGRWGGVIFHLGLLLVIISAIAVLCFQKSGFVQLMEGDLFDGKETGFLVKDRGVFAGEFNAGFKTHLSK
;
A
#
# COMPACT_ATOMS: atom_id res chain seq x y z
N MET A 1 -10.17 -8.42 26.22
CA MET A 1 -8.88 -7.73 26.48
C MET A 1 -7.87 -7.88 25.32
N VAL A 2 -7.75 -9.06 24.71
CA VAL A 2 -6.78 -9.36 23.63
C VAL A 2 -6.96 -8.48 22.39
N PHE A 3 -8.18 -8.32 21.87
CA PHE A 3 -8.46 -7.53 20.67
C PHE A 3 -8.02 -6.06 20.78
N GLN A 4 -8.16 -5.45 21.97
CA GLN A 4 -7.69 -4.08 22.21
C GLN A 4 -6.16 -3.99 22.22
N LYS A 5 -5.45 -5.00 22.73
CA LYS A 5 -3.98 -5.05 22.69
C LYS A 5 -3.49 -5.18 21.25
N ILE A 6 -4.08 -6.09 20.46
CA ILE A 6 -3.76 -6.26 19.03
C ILE A 6 -3.97 -4.96 18.26
N LYS A 7 -5.14 -4.32 18.45
CA LYS A 7 -5.43 -3.03 17.84
C LYS A 7 -4.39 -1.95 18.20
N ARG A 8 -4.01 -1.86 19.48
CA ARG A 8 -2.99 -0.90 19.94
C ARG A 8 -1.62 -1.18 19.31
N PHE A 9 -1.25 -2.45 19.18
CA PHE A 9 -0.01 -2.85 18.51
C PHE A 9 -0.01 -2.46 17.03
N LEU A 10 -1.08 -2.77 16.29
CA LEU A 10 -1.21 -2.47 14.86
C LEU A 10 -1.18 -0.96 14.54
N ILE A 11 -1.61 -0.11 15.47
CA ILE A 11 -1.69 1.35 15.28
C ILE A 11 -0.49 2.08 15.91
N SER A 12 0.38 1.36 16.64
CA SER A 12 1.56 1.96 17.26
C SER A 12 2.52 2.49 16.20
N PRO A 13 2.88 3.79 16.21
CA PRO A 13 3.81 4.36 15.23
C PRO A 13 5.15 3.63 15.19
N ARG A 14 5.66 3.20 16.35
CA ARG A 14 6.92 2.45 16.45
C ARG A 14 6.81 1.13 15.67
N THR A 15 5.75 0.38 15.89
CA THR A 15 5.50 -0.90 15.20
C THR A 15 5.35 -0.70 13.70
N VAL A 16 4.56 0.30 13.28
CA VAL A 16 4.34 0.58 11.86
C VAL A 16 5.63 1.00 11.16
N ILE A 17 6.42 1.88 11.76
CA ILE A 17 7.72 2.31 11.22
C ILE A 17 8.67 1.12 11.11
N SER A 18 8.73 0.26 12.14
CA SER A 18 9.54 -0.97 12.09
C SER A 18 9.11 -1.89 10.95
N LEU A 19 7.80 -2.10 10.75
CA LEU A 19 7.28 -2.91 9.63
C LEU A 19 7.67 -2.33 8.28
N ILE A 20 7.58 -1.00 8.11
CA ILE A 20 7.97 -0.31 6.88
C ILE A 20 9.47 -0.50 6.62
N ILE A 21 10.33 -0.33 7.63
CA ILE A 21 11.78 -0.49 7.50
C ILE A 21 12.13 -1.94 7.11
N ILE A 22 11.54 -2.94 7.78
CA ILE A 22 11.78 -4.35 7.47
C ILE A 22 11.33 -4.67 6.04
N THR A 23 10.15 -4.17 5.64
CA THR A 23 9.64 -4.35 4.28
C THR A 23 10.54 -3.68 3.24
N LEU A 24 11.05 -2.48 3.53
CA LEU A 24 11.98 -1.79 2.65
C LEU A 24 13.28 -2.58 2.45
N ILE A 25 13.86 -3.11 3.54
CA ILE A 25 15.06 -3.97 3.48
C ILE A 25 14.76 -5.22 2.64
N ALA A 26 13.61 -5.86 2.87
CA ALA A 26 13.19 -7.01 2.08
C ALA A 26 13.06 -6.68 0.58
N CYS A 27 12.48 -5.52 0.23
CA CYS A 27 12.39 -5.06 -1.15
C CYS A 27 13.77 -4.85 -1.78
N VAL A 28 14.72 -4.26 -1.05
CA VAL A 28 16.09 -4.06 -1.52
C VAL A 28 16.79 -5.40 -1.76
N ILE A 29 16.63 -6.37 -0.85
CA ILE A 29 17.17 -7.73 -1.02
C ILE A 29 16.55 -8.41 -2.25
N GLY A 30 15.23 -8.31 -2.41
CA GLY A 30 14.52 -8.85 -3.58
C GLY A 30 14.98 -8.23 -4.90
N PHE A 31 15.36 -6.95 -4.90
CA PHE A 31 15.92 -6.29 -6.06
C PHE A 31 17.34 -6.77 -6.39
N LEU A 32 18.16 -7.06 -5.39
CA LEU A 32 19.56 -7.49 -5.57
C LEU A 32 19.68 -8.98 -5.94
N VAL A 33 18.76 -9.83 -5.45
CA VAL A 33 18.77 -11.27 -5.71
C VAL A 33 17.93 -11.59 -6.95
N PRO A 34 18.42 -12.42 -7.90
CA PRO A 34 17.65 -12.81 -9.07
C PRO A 34 16.31 -13.46 -8.69
N GLN A 35 15.21 -12.89 -9.17
CA GLN A 35 13.86 -13.41 -8.92
C GLN A 35 13.46 -14.45 -9.98
N ILE A 36 12.71 -15.48 -9.57
CA ILE A 36 12.27 -16.58 -10.45
C ILE A 36 11.36 -16.07 -11.58
N THR A 37 10.63 -14.98 -11.35
CA THR A 37 9.77 -14.37 -12.37
C THR A 37 10.56 -13.67 -13.48
N ASP A 38 11.82 -13.29 -13.24
CA ASP A 38 12.60 -12.45 -14.15
C ASP A 38 13.65 -13.22 -14.96
N LYS A 39 13.96 -14.46 -14.56
CA LYS A 39 15.04 -15.27 -15.16
C LYS A 39 14.53 -16.64 -15.57
N SER A 40 15.12 -17.19 -16.63
CA SER A 40 14.77 -18.52 -17.12
C SER A 40 15.11 -19.60 -16.10
N PRO A 41 14.43 -20.76 -16.13
CA PRO A 41 14.76 -21.90 -15.26
C PRO A 41 16.22 -22.35 -15.42
N SER A 42 16.73 -22.34 -16.66
CA SER A 42 18.13 -22.69 -16.97
C SER A 42 19.15 -21.80 -16.26
N TYR A 43 18.86 -20.52 -16.06
CA TYR A 43 19.73 -19.61 -15.30
C TYR A 43 19.90 -20.08 -13.85
N PHE A 44 18.82 -20.53 -13.21
CA PHE A 44 18.86 -20.98 -11.82
C PHE A 44 19.56 -22.33 -11.66
N GLU A 45 19.42 -23.25 -12.62
CA GLU A 45 20.18 -24.50 -12.61
C GLU A 45 21.69 -24.23 -12.72
N LEU A 46 22.12 -23.38 -13.66
CA LEU A 46 23.52 -22.98 -13.77
C LEU A 46 24.04 -22.26 -12.51
N TRP A 47 23.21 -21.41 -11.90
CA TRP A 47 23.60 -20.72 -10.66
C TRP A 47 23.78 -21.70 -9.50
N LYS A 48 22.87 -22.68 -9.39
CA LYS A 48 22.91 -23.75 -8.40
C LYS A 48 24.15 -24.62 -8.57
N GLU A 49 24.52 -24.98 -9.80
CA GLU A 49 25.75 -25.72 -10.10
C GLU A 49 27.00 -24.93 -9.70
N LYS A 50 27.06 -23.64 -10.06
CA LYS A 50 28.22 -22.79 -9.79
C LYS A 50 28.39 -22.46 -8.30
N ASN A 51 27.31 -22.26 -7.55
CA ASN A 51 27.33 -21.79 -6.16
C ASN A 51 26.29 -22.51 -5.29
N ILE A 52 26.47 -23.81 -5.07
CA ILE A 52 25.54 -24.69 -4.32
C ILE A 52 25.16 -24.12 -2.95
N TYR A 53 26.14 -23.65 -2.16
CA TYR A 53 25.88 -23.16 -0.79
C TYR A 53 25.05 -21.88 -0.78
N THR A 54 25.41 -20.90 -1.62
CA THR A 54 24.69 -19.63 -1.72
C THR A 54 23.26 -19.85 -2.23
N PHE A 55 23.11 -20.67 -3.28
CA PHE A 55 21.81 -21.00 -3.83
C PHE A 55 20.91 -21.65 -2.76
N ARG A 56 21.45 -22.60 -1.98
CA ARG A 56 20.69 -23.26 -0.90
C ARG A 56 20.17 -22.28 0.15
N ILE A 57 20.96 -21.29 0.54
CA ILE A 57 20.53 -20.26 1.50
C ILE A 57 19.44 -19.39 0.88
N VAL A 58 19.65 -18.91 -0.34
CA VAL A 58 18.69 -18.07 -1.06
C VAL A 58 17.36 -18.79 -1.23
N ASP A 59 17.38 -20.05 -1.64
CA ASP A 59 16.18 -20.83 -1.87
C ASP A 59 15.43 -21.15 -0.57
N ARG A 60 16.15 -21.53 0.50
CA ARG A 60 15.53 -21.78 1.82
C ARG A 60 14.88 -20.54 2.41
N LEU A 61 15.51 -19.38 2.28
CA LEU A 61 14.98 -18.11 2.76
C LEU A 61 13.97 -17.48 1.76
N GLN A 62 13.72 -18.14 0.63
CA GLN A 62 12.84 -17.65 -0.44
C GLN A 62 13.25 -16.28 -0.99
N LEU A 63 14.55 -15.96 -0.98
CA LEU A 63 15.09 -14.68 -1.48
C LEU A 63 15.07 -14.59 -3.02
N ASN A 64 14.91 -15.72 -3.70
CA ASN A 64 14.66 -15.82 -5.15
C ASN A 64 13.18 -15.60 -5.52
N ARG A 65 12.31 -15.41 -4.53
CA ARG A 65 10.86 -15.21 -4.71
C ARG A 65 10.28 -14.29 -3.63
N VAL A 66 10.99 -13.21 -3.30
CA VAL A 66 10.65 -12.35 -2.14
C VAL A 66 9.21 -11.86 -2.24
N TYR A 67 8.81 -11.32 -3.40
CA TYR A 67 7.51 -10.67 -3.59
C TYR A 67 6.30 -11.62 -3.51
N THR A 68 6.51 -12.92 -3.69
CA THR A 68 5.48 -13.98 -3.58
C THR A 68 5.68 -14.86 -2.34
N SER A 69 6.73 -14.64 -1.55
CA SER A 69 7.03 -15.40 -0.34
C SER A 69 6.00 -15.16 0.76
N VAL A 70 5.71 -16.21 1.54
CA VAL A 70 4.70 -16.15 2.62
C VAL A 70 5.09 -15.12 3.68
N TRP A 71 6.38 -15.01 3.99
CA TRP A 71 6.88 -14.08 5.00
C TRP A 71 6.78 -12.62 4.54
N PHE A 72 7.08 -12.31 3.28
CA PHE A 72 6.94 -10.95 2.75
C PHE A 72 5.48 -10.56 2.62
N LEU A 73 4.63 -11.45 2.10
CA LEU A 73 3.19 -11.22 2.02
C LEU A 73 2.57 -11.01 3.40
N SER A 74 3.08 -11.69 4.44
CA SER A 74 2.66 -11.43 5.82
C SER A 74 2.98 -10.00 6.28
N LEU A 75 4.14 -9.45 5.91
CA LEU A 75 4.49 -8.05 6.19
C LEU A 75 3.54 -7.09 5.45
N VAL A 76 3.28 -7.34 4.17
CA VAL A 76 2.35 -6.53 3.36
C VAL A 76 0.94 -6.55 3.95
N VAL A 77 0.44 -7.71 4.38
CA VAL A 77 -0.87 -7.84 5.04
C VAL A 77 -0.90 -7.06 6.36
N LEU A 78 0.14 -7.17 7.19
CA LEU A 78 0.23 -6.42 8.45
C LEU A 78 0.19 -4.91 8.23
N ILE A 79 0.94 -4.40 7.26
CA ILE A 79 0.94 -2.99 6.87
C ILE A 79 -0.43 -2.57 6.34
N THR A 80 -1.04 -3.38 5.47
CA THR A 80 -2.37 -3.11 4.89
C THR A 80 -3.44 -2.99 5.96
N VAL A 81 -3.46 -3.93 6.92
CA VAL A 81 -4.41 -3.92 8.04
C VAL A 81 -4.16 -2.69 8.93
N SER A 82 -2.91 -2.39 9.26
CA SER A 82 -2.55 -1.19 10.02
C SER A 82 -3.03 0.10 9.35
N LEU A 83 -2.78 0.21 8.05
CA LEU A 83 -3.17 1.35 7.21
C LEU A 83 -4.69 1.53 7.18
N GLY A 84 -5.46 0.45 6.99
CA GLY A 84 -6.92 0.46 7.03
C GLY A 84 -7.48 0.91 8.38
N TYR A 85 -6.90 0.44 9.49
CA TYR A 85 -7.28 0.89 10.84
C TYR A 85 -6.99 2.38 11.05
N SER A 86 -5.80 2.85 10.66
CA SER A 86 -5.42 4.27 10.74
C SER A 86 -6.39 5.14 9.93
N LEU A 87 -6.72 4.72 8.70
CA LEU A 87 -7.68 5.41 7.84
C LEU A 87 -9.05 5.53 8.51
N CYS A 88 -9.60 4.43 9.03
CA CYS A 88 -10.89 4.43 9.74
C CYS A 88 -10.89 5.42 10.92
N LEU A 89 -9.81 5.45 11.71
CA LEU A 89 -9.70 6.37 12.84
C LEU A 89 -9.58 7.83 12.41
N GLN A 90 -8.82 8.13 11.36
CA GLN A 90 -8.68 9.48 10.82
C GLN A 90 -10.01 10.01 10.28
N VAL A 91 -10.76 9.18 9.55
CA VAL A 91 -12.10 9.51 9.06
C VAL A 91 -13.03 9.80 10.24
N LYS A 92 -13.09 8.90 11.24
CA LYS A 92 -13.93 9.10 12.44
C LYS A 92 -13.56 10.38 13.19
N LYS A 93 -12.27 10.66 13.38
CA LYS A 93 -11.77 11.88 14.03
C LYS A 93 -12.20 13.14 13.27
N ASN A 94 -12.03 13.16 11.96
CA ASN A 94 -12.38 14.31 11.12
C ASN A 94 -13.89 14.56 11.07
N ILE A 95 -14.71 13.51 10.99
CA ILE A 95 -16.17 13.63 11.06
C ILE A 95 -16.60 14.17 12.42
N ARG A 96 -16.07 13.63 13.53
CA ARG A 96 -16.40 14.09 14.89
C ARG A 96 -16.04 15.55 15.11
N GLN A 97 -14.81 15.96 14.76
CA GLN A 97 -14.40 17.35 14.84
C GLN A 97 -15.29 18.25 13.98
N GLY A 98 -15.65 17.81 12.76
CA GLY A 98 -16.59 18.53 11.90
C GLY A 98 -17.96 18.75 12.56
N ARG A 99 -18.49 17.72 13.23
CA ARG A 99 -19.75 17.81 14.00
C ARG A 99 -19.64 18.76 15.18
N GLU A 100 -18.58 18.65 15.98
CA GLU A 100 -18.33 19.53 17.13
C GLU A 100 -18.19 20.98 16.70
N HIS A 101 -17.46 21.26 15.61
CA HIS A 101 -17.36 22.62 15.04
C HIS A 101 -18.71 23.17 14.56
N LYS A 102 -19.56 22.34 13.94
CA LYS A 102 -20.91 22.76 13.51
C LYS A 102 -21.83 23.02 14.70
N ALA A 103 -21.82 22.14 15.71
CA ALA A 103 -22.62 22.31 16.93
C ALA A 103 -22.20 23.58 17.70
N ARG A 104 -20.90 23.86 17.76
CA ARG A 104 -20.33 25.04 18.39
C ARG A 104 -20.66 26.34 17.65
N LYS A 105 -20.75 26.30 16.31
CA LYS A 105 -21.24 27.42 15.51
C LYS A 105 -22.67 27.83 15.84
N LYS A 106 -23.56 26.91 16.22
CA LYS A 106 -24.95 27.23 16.57
C LYS A 106 -25.12 27.97 17.91
N LYS A 107 -24.13 27.96 18.80
CA LYS A 107 -24.21 28.56 20.15
C LYS A 107 -23.69 30.02 20.24
N HIS A 108 -23.43 30.69 19.13
CA HIS A 108 -22.92 32.06 19.16
C HIS A 108 -24.02 33.06 19.53
N LYS A 109 -23.87 33.75 20.67
CA LYS A 109 -24.46 35.08 20.86
C LYS A 109 -23.61 36.11 20.10
N PRO A 110 -24.19 37.24 19.62
CA PRO A 110 -23.40 38.31 19.01
C PRO A 110 -22.36 38.82 20.02
N PHE A 111 -21.09 38.84 19.62
CA PHE A 111 -20.01 39.40 20.42
C PHE A 111 -19.83 40.88 20.08
N SER A 112 -19.96 41.76 21.07
CA SER A 112 -19.70 43.20 20.94
C SER A 112 -18.20 43.52 21.03
N GLY A 113 -17.40 42.86 20.19
CA GLY A 113 -15.95 43.11 20.09
C GLY A 113 -15.59 44.14 19.02
N PRO A 114 -14.33 44.63 18.97
CA PRO A 114 -13.93 45.64 18.01
C PRO A 114 -14.06 45.14 16.56
N ASP A 115 -15.00 45.70 15.79
CA ASP A 115 -15.28 45.36 14.39
C ASP A 115 -14.04 45.35 13.48
N ARG A 116 -13.00 46.11 13.85
CA ARG A 116 -11.71 46.17 13.12
C ARG A 116 -11.04 44.81 13.03
N ILE A 117 -11.04 44.02 14.11
CA ILE A 117 -10.38 42.71 14.14
C ILE A 117 -11.10 41.76 13.17
N MET A 118 -12.44 41.74 13.21
CA MET A 118 -13.25 40.89 12.34
C MET A 118 -13.07 41.25 10.85
N LYS A 119 -12.97 42.54 10.50
CA LYS A 119 -12.68 43.00 9.14
C LYS A 119 -11.29 42.56 8.64
N ILE A 120 -10.25 42.66 9.49
CA ILE A 120 -8.88 42.27 9.13
C ILE A 120 -8.81 40.75 8.82
N PHE A 121 -9.38 39.92 9.69
CA PHE A 121 -9.35 38.46 9.51
C PHE A 121 -10.22 38.00 8.33
N LYS A 122 -11.36 38.67 8.09
CA LYS A 122 -12.19 38.41 6.90
C LYS A 122 -11.45 38.76 5.60
N LYS A 123 -10.75 39.90 5.54
CA LYS A 123 -9.91 40.30 4.39
C LYS A 123 -8.80 39.28 4.10
N ARG A 124 -8.24 38.64 5.14
CA ARG A 124 -7.22 37.57 5.02
C ARG A 124 -7.79 36.17 4.77
N ARG A 125 -9.10 36.05 4.46
CA ARG A 125 -9.86 34.81 4.21
C ARG A 125 -9.97 33.85 5.39
N TYR A 126 -9.89 34.35 6.62
CA TYR A 126 -10.20 33.54 7.80
C TYR A 126 -11.70 33.50 8.04
N ARG A 127 -12.21 32.33 8.44
CA ARG A 127 -13.61 32.10 8.80
C ARG A 127 -13.76 32.05 10.31
N LEU A 128 -14.71 32.82 10.85
CA LEU A 128 -15.05 32.77 12.28
C LEU A 128 -15.55 31.36 12.63
N SER A 129 -14.95 30.76 13.65
CA SER A 129 -15.21 29.38 14.06
C SER A 129 -15.69 29.23 15.49
N GLY A 130 -15.55 30.25 16.34
CA GLY A 130 -15.91 30.22 17.76
C GLY A 130 -15.77 31.60 18.42
N VAL A 131 -16.70 31.97 19.31
CA VAL A 131 -16.57 33.04 20.30
C VAL A 131 -16.68 32.38 21.68
N TYR A 132 -15.73 32.63 22.57
CA TYR A 132 -15.82 32.24 23.99
C TYR A 132 -16.24 33.44 24.84
N SER A 133 -17.39 33.34 25.50
CA SER A 133 -17.97 34.43 26.31
C SER A 133 -17.28 34.62 27.67
N ASP A 134 -16.70 33.58 28.26
CA ASP A 134 -15.99 33.69 29.56
C ASP A 134 -14.66 34.44 29.48
N ASP A 135 -14.06 34.53 28.29
CA ASP A 135 -12.64 34.89 28.15
C ASP A 135 -12.38 35.85 26.98
N GLN A 136 -13.44 36.42 26.38
CA GLN A 136 -13.38 37.31 25.19
C GLN A 136 -12.52 36.79 24.03
N LYS A 137 -12.39 35.47 23.85
CA LYS A 137 -11.53 34.85 22.81
C LYS A 137 -12.29 34.60 21.50
N LEU A 138 -11.79 35.17 20.40
CA LEU A 138 -12.24 34.90 19.03
C LEU A 138 -11.36 33.85 18.36
N ILE A 139 -11.96 32.75 17.88
CA ILE A 139 -11.24 31.72 17.12
C ILE A 139 -11.56 31.83 15.63
N PHE A 140 -10.51 32.06 14.85
CA PHE A 140 -10.55 32.12 13.39
C PHE A 140 -9.87 30.87 12.81
N THR A 141 -10.47 30.28 11.78
CA THR A 141 -9.91 29.11 11.08
C THR A 141 -9.76 29.43 9.59
N LYS A 142 -8.68 28.98 8.99
CA LYS A 142 -8.41 29.12 7.56
C LYS A 142 -8.08 27.75 6.98
N ASN A 143 -8.53 27.48 5.76
CA ASN A 143 -8.26 26.24 5.01
C ASN A 143 -8.56 24.93 5.76
N SER A 144 -9.84 24.66 6.04
CA SER A 144 -10.27 23.42 6.71
C SER A 144 -10.14 22.14 5.86
N ILE A 145 -9.71 22.24 4.59
CA ILE A 145 -9.55 21.08 3.71
C ILE A 145 -8.30 20.26 4.06
N GLY A 146 -7.25 20.90 4.58
CA GLY A 146 -6.00 20.22 4.98
C GLY A 146 -6.17 19.13 6.03
N ARG A 147 -7.29 19.16 6.77
CA ARG A 147 -7.71 18.12 7.73
C ARG A 147 -7.86 16.75 7.08
N TRP A 148 -8.28 16.74 5.82
CA TRP A 148 -8.49 15.52 5.03
C TRP A 148 -7.21 15.02 4.36
N GLY A 149 -6.12 15.79 4.39
CA GLY A 149 -4.86 15.41 3.75
C GLY A 149 -4.35 14.05 4.23
N GLY A 150 -4.37 13.80 5.54
CA GLY A 150 -4.00 12.49 6.10
C GLY A 150 -4.90 11.36 5.60
N VAL A 151 -6.22 11.58 5.52
CA VAL A 151 -7.20 10.60 5.03
C VAL A 151 -6.94 10.26 3.56
N ILE A 152 -6.76 11.29 2.71
CA ILE A 152 -6.50 11.11 1.28
C ILE A 152 -5.18 10.37 1.05
N PHE A 153 -4.13 10.73 1.79
CA PHE A 153 -2.84 10.07 1.70
C PHE A 153 -2.92 8.58 2.06
N HIS A 154 -3.55 8.25 3.20
CA HIS A 154 -3.68 6.85 3.63
C HIS A 154 -4.60 6.05 2.69
N LEU A 155 -5.67 6.67 2.18
CA LEU A 155 -6.54 6.05 1.19
C LEU A 155 -5.79 5.76 -0.11
N GLY A 156 -5.01 6.72 -0.61
CA GLY A 156 -4.19 6.54 -1.82
C GLY A 156 -3.20 5.39 -1.67
N LEU A 157 -2.45 5.34 -0.57
CA LEU A 157 -1.54 4.23 -0.27
C LEU A 157 -2.28 2.89 -0.18
N LEU A 158 -3.45 2.86 0.47
CA LEU A 158 -4.24 1.65 0.61
C LEU A 158 -4.72 1.12 -0.74
N LEU A 159 -5.17 2.02 -1.62
CA LEU A 159 -5.61 1.66 -2.97
C LEU A 159 -4.46 1.09 -3.81
N VAL A 160 -3.26 1.67 -3.72
CA VAL A 160 -2.08 1.14 -4.42
C VAL A 160 -1.78 -0.29 -3.96
N ILE A 161 -1.80 -0.55 -2.66
CA ILE A 161 -1.51 -1.90 -2.12
C ILE A 161 -2.60 -2.89 -2.53
N ILE A 162 -3.88 -2.52 -2.42
CA ILE A 162 -4.99 -3.37 -2.85
C ILE A 162 -4.88 -3.70 -4.35
N SER A 163 -4.50 -2.72 -5.18
CA SER A 163 -4.30 -2.93 -6.61
C SER A 163 -3.15 -3.90 -6.88
N ALA A 164 -2.03 -3.76 -6.17
CA ALA A 164 -0.90 -4.69 -6.29
C ALA A 164 -1.29 -6.12 -5.89
N ILE A 165 -2.05 -6.29 -4.79
CA ILE A 165 -2.57 -7.59 -4.37
C ILE A 165 -3.51 -8.16 -5.44
N ALA A 166 -4.39 -7.34 -6.02
CA ALA A 166 -5.26 -7.78 -7.10
C ALA A 166 -4.44 -8.28 -8.30
N VAL A 167 -3.42 -7.53 -8.73
CA VAL A 167 -2.51 -7.97 -9.79
C VAL A 167 -1.87 -9.32 -9.44
N LEU A 168 -1.34 -9.50 -8.23
CA LEU A 168 -0.76 -10.77 -7.79
C LEU A 168 -1.77 -11.93 -7.81
N CYS A 169 -3.05 -11.66 -7.51
CA CYS A 169 -4.09 -12.68 -7.53
C CYS A 169 -4.52 -13.11 -8.94
N PHE A 170 -4.38 -12.24 -9.95
CA PHE A 170 -4.82 -12.50 -11.33
C PHE A 170 -3.69 -12.66 -12.34
N GLN A 171 -2.44 -12.39 -11.96
CA GLN A 171 -1.29 -12.45 -12.86
C GLN A 171 -1.08 -13.86 -13.44
N LYS A 172 -0.54 -13.89 -14.66
CA LYS A 172 -0.12 -15.10 -15.37
C LYS A 172 1.26 -14.83 -15.95
N SER A 173 2.26 -15.55 -15.47
CA SER A 173 3.64 -15.48 -15.95
C SER A 173 4.13 -16.86 -16.33
N GLY A 174 4.94 -16.97 -17.37
CA GLY A 174 5.46 -18.25 -17.79
C GLY A 174 6.61 -18.14 -18.77
N PHE A 175 7.43 -19.18 -18.81
CA PHE A 175 8.57 -19.28 -19.71
C PHE A 175 8.32 -20.33 -20.77
N VAL A 176 8.61 -19.95 -22.01
CA VAL A 176 8.60 -20.84 -23.17
C VAL A 176 10.01 -20.79 -23.77
N GLN A 177 10.57 -21.94 -24.07
CA GLN A 177 11.82 -22.05 -24.82
C GLN A 177 11.50 -22.80 -26.10
N LEU A 178 11.80 -22.18 -27.23
CA LEU A 178 11.57 -22.73 -28.57
C LEU A 178 12.93 -22.95 -29.24
N MET A 179 13.09 -24.09 -29.90
CA MET A 179 14.19 -24.35 -30.81
C MET A 179 13.79 -23.95 -32.25
N GLU A 180 14.78 -23.78 -33.13
CA GLU A 180 14.52 -23.57 -34.55
C GLU A 180 13.71 -24.75 -35.11
N GLY A 181 12.57 -24.44 -35.74
CA GLY A 181 11.62 -25.43 -36.24
C GLY A 181 10.49 -25.79 -35.27
N ASP A 182 10.54 -25.39 -34.00
CA ASP A 182 9.47 -25.65 -33.04
C ASP A 182 8.24 -24.76 -33.31
N LEU A 183 7.06 -25.35 -33.10
CA LEU A 183 5.77 -24.66 -33.17
C LEU A 183 5.18 -24.49 -31.77
N PHE A 184 4.98 -23.23 -31.38
CA PHE A 184 4.27 -22.87 -30.18
C PHE A 184 2.81 -22.60 -30.50
N ASP A 185 1.92 -23.46 -30.00
CA ASP A 185 0.48 -23.40 -30.29
C ASP A 185 -0.31 -22.45 -29.37
N GLY A 186 0.39 -21.75 -28.46
CA GLY A 186 -0.20 -20.78 -27.54
C GLY A 186 -0.90 -21.39 -26.34
N LYS A 187 -0.89 -22.72 -26.20
CA LYS A 187 -1.57 -23.44 -25.12
C LYS A 187 -0.66 -23.63 -23.92
N GLU A 188 -1.29 -23.98 -22.79
CA GLU A 188 -0.60 -24.26 -21.55
C GLU A 188 0.54 -25.27 -21.66
N THR A 189 0.42 -26.27 -22.53
CA THR A 189 1.39 -27.37 -22.65
C THR A 189 2.76 -26.91 -23.11
N GLY A 190 2.86 -25.78 -23.83
CA GLY A 190 4.12 -25.27 -24.33
C GLY A 190 4.95 -24.48 -23.30
N PHE A 191 4.42 -24.20 -22.10
CA PHE A 191 5.15 -23.45 -21.07
C PHE A 191 5.94 -24.40 -20.15
N LEU A 192 7.24 -24.16 -20.05
CA LEU A 192 8.18 -24.90 -19.19
C LEU A 192 7.98 -24.61 -17.70
N VAL A 193 7.80 -23.33 -17.36
CA VAL A 193 7.49 -22.88 -16.00
C VAL A 193 6.30 -21.95 -16.07
N LYS A 194 5.40 -22.13 -15.11
CA LYS A 194 4.13 -21.41 -15.01
C LYS A 194 4.02 -20.87 -13.60
N ASP A 195 3.79 -19.57 -13.49
CA ASP A 195 3.42 -18.91 -12.26
C ASP A 195 2.06 -18.24 -12.46
N ARG A 196 1.14 -18.49 -11.55
CA ARG A 196 -0.26 -18.06 -11.67
C ARG A 196 -0.75 -17.56 -10.34
N GLY A 197 -1.45 -16.43 -10.40
CA GLY A 197 -2.23 -15.96 -9.27
C GLY A 197 -3.33 -16.94 -8.90
N VAL A 198 -3.76 -16.89 -7.64
CA VAL A 198 -4.78 -17.80 -7.06
C VAL A 198 -6.10 -17.79 -7.84
N PHE A 199 -6.45 -16.67 -8.48
CA PHE A 199 -7.67 -16.51 -9.26
C PHE A 199 -7.42 -16.46 -10.77
N ALA A 200 -6.20 -16.75 -11.21
CA ALA A 200 -5.86 -16.74 -12.62
C ALA A 200 -6.37 -18.03 -13.30
N GLY A 201 -7.17 -17.88 -14.35
CA GLY A 201 -7.60 -19.00 -15.19
C GLY A 201 -6.46 -19.62 -16.02
N GLU A 202 -6.81 -20.51 -16.93
CA GLU A 202 -5.83 -21.22 -17.77
C GLU A 202 -4.94 -20.28 -18.60
N PHE A 203 -3.70 -20.71 -18.85
CA PHE A 203 -2.72 -20.00 -19.68
C PHE A 203 -3.09 -20.15 -21.15
N ASN A 204 -3.49 -19.05 -21.75
CA ASN A 204 -3.69 -18.94 -23.18
C ASN A 204 -2.90 -17.72 -23.63
N ALA A 205 -1.83 -17.93 -24.40
CA ALA A 205 -0.98 -16.85 -24.89
C ALA A 205 -1.73 -15.95 -25.89
N GLY A 206 -2.81 -16.46 -26.51
CA GLY A 206 -3.60 -15.74 -27.51
C GLY A 206 -2.90 -15.62 -28.87
N PHE A 207 -1.70 -16.17 -29.02
CA PHE A 207 -0.96 -16.21 -30.28
C PHE A 207 -0.29 -17.57 -30.48
N LYS A 208 -0.06 -17.91 -31.75
CA LYS A 208 0.79 -19.04 -32.17
C LYS A 208 2.04 -18.46 -32.78
N THR A 209 3.20 -19.06 -32.50
CA THR A 209 4.46 -18.64 -33.12
C THR A 209 5.26 -19.85 -33.59
N HIS A 210 6.05 -19.66 -34.63
CA HIS A 210 7.03 -20.65 -35.11
C HIS A 210 8.35 -19.92 -35.29
N LEU A 211 9.45 -20.57 -34.92
CA LEU A 211 10.78 -20.03 -35.15
C LEU A 211 11.30 -20.63 -36.46
N SER A 212 11.27 -19.86 -37.55
CA SER A 212 11.90 -20.27 -38.80
C SER A 212 13.41 -20.15 -38.70
N LYS A 213 14.11 -20.99 -39.47
CA LYS A 213 15.56 -20.97 -39.64
C LYS A 213 16.02 -19.71 -40.38
#